data_AF-A0A1T4QRT5-F1
#
_entry.id   AF-A0A1T4QRT5-F1
#
_cell.length_a   1.000
_cell.length_b   1.000
_cell.length_c   1.000
_cell.angle_alpha   90.00
_cell.angle_beta   90.00
_cell.angle_gamma   90.00
#
_symmetry.space_group_name_H-M   'P 1'
#
loop_
_entity.id
_entity.type
_entity.pdbx_description
1 polymer ?
#
loop_
_entity_poly.entity_id
_entity_poly.type
_entity_poly.pdbx_seq_one_letter_code
_entity_poly.pdbx_strand_id
1 'polypeptide(L)'
;MAAGTAELELFVRESLGRGMSREATAAALASAGWSPEQVRDALSAYAEVDFPVPVPKPRPYLSAREAFLYLVLFATLYLTAWHLGSLLFDLVNRAFPDPADPAYMWSAGARSMRWSVASLVIAFPVFVFVARHLSHELQRNPVKRLSAVRRWLTYLTLFLAATVLIGDLITLVYNLLGGELSVRFLLKVLVVAIIAGTVFGWYLVDLRREEKEA
;
A
#
# COMPACT_ATOMS: atom_id res chain seq x y z
N MET A 1 -16.96 -11.15 19.70
CA MET A 1 -15.57 -11.37 19.22
C MET A 1 -14.53 -10.68 20.11
N ALA A 2 -14.72 -9.44 20.58
CA ALA A 2 -13.73 -8.72 21.41
C ALA A 2 -13.62 -9.19 22.89
N ALA A 3 -14.68 -9.77 23.47
CA ALA A 3 -14.67 -10.21 24.87
C ALA A 3 -13.73 -11.40 25.13
N GLY A 4 -13.76 -12.42 24.27
CA GLY A 4 -12.92 -13.62 24.43
C GLY A 4 -11.43 -13.34 24.26
N THR A 5 -11.04 -12.35 23.45
CA THR A 5 -9.63 -11.95 23.28
C THR A 5 -9.08 -11.25 24.52
N ALA A 6 -9.89 -10.40 25.16
CA ALA A 6 -9.50 -9.74 26.40
C ALA A 6 -9.33 -10.74 27.57
N GLU A 7 -10.23 -11.71 27.68
CA GLU A 7 -10.14 -12.78 28.69
C GLU A 7 -8.92 -13.68 28.48
N LEU A 8 -8.63 -14.05 27.22
CA LEU A 8 -7.45 -14.81 26.84
C LEU A 8 -6.14 -14.09 27.24
N GLU A 9 -6.06 -12.78 26.97
CA GLU A 9 -4.89 -11.96 27.30
C GLU A 9 -4.69 -11.78 28.80
N LEU A 10 -5.79 -11.62 29.54
CA LEU A 10 -5.77 -11.54 30.99
C LEU A 10 -5.28 -12.86 31.59
N PHE A 11 -5.79 -14.00 31.10
CA PHE A 11 -5.35 -15.31 31.53
C PHE A 11 -3.85 -15.53 31.27
N VAL A 12 -3.35 -15.16 30.09
CA VAL A 12 -1.92 -15.25 29.77
C VAL A 12 -1.09 -14.35 30.70
N ARG A 13 -1.55 -13.12 30.96
CA ARG A 13 -0.89 -12.20 31.88
C ARG A 13 -0.75 -12.79 33.28
N GLU A 14 -1.84 -13.33 33.81
CA GLU A 14 -1.85 -13.90 35.16
C GLU A 14 -1.02 -15.17 35.25
N SER A 15 -1.10 -16.04 34.24
CA SER A 15 -0.34 -17.29 34.20
C SER A 15 1.17 -17.01 34.18
N LEU A 16 1.63 -16.12 33.30
CA LEU A 16 3.02 -15.72 33.24
C LEU A 16 3.46 -14.97 34.51
N GLY A 17 2.60 -14.12 35.08
CA GLY A 17 2.88 -13.41 36.33
C GLY A 17 2.98 -14.31 37.56
N ARG A 18 2.38 -15.50 37.52
CA ARG A 18 2.53 -16.55 38.53
C ARG A 18 3.74 -17.47 38.29
N GLY A 19 4.56 -17.17 37.28
CA GLY A 19 5.76 -17.96 36.94
C GLY A 19 5.47 -19.24 36.17
N MET A 20 4.27 -19.40 35.57
CA MET A 20 4.00 -20.53 34.68
C MET A 20 4.82 -20.40 33.39
N SER A 21 5.30 -21.53 32.88
CA SER A 21 6.00 -21.54 31.60
C SER A 21 5.05 -21.24 30.44
N ARG A 22 5.60 -20.75 29.33
CA ARG A 22 4.83 -20.46 28.11
C ARG A 22 4.23 -21.74 27.53
N GLU A 23 4.95 -22.85 27.61
CA GLU A 23 4.49 -24.17 27.16
C GLU A 23 3.31 -24.68 28.00
N ALA A 24 3.39 -24.54 29.33
CA ALA A 24 2.31 -24.92 30.23
C ALA A 24 1.05 -24.08 30.00
N THR A 25 1.23 -22.76 29.83
CA THR A 25 0.14 -21.83 29.51
C THR A 25 -0.49 -22.16 28.15
N ALA A 26 0.32 -22.48 27.13
CA ALA A 26 -0.15 -22.88 25.82
C ALA A 26 -0.95 -24.19 25.85
N ALA A 27 -0.47 -25.18 26.59
CA ALA A 27 -1.14 -26.47 26.75
C ALA A 27 -2.50 -26.35 27.45
N ALA A 28 -2.59 -25.50 28.48
CA ALA A 28 -3.85 -25.22 29.17
C ALA A 28 -4.88 -24.51 28.27
N LEU A 29 -4.43 -23.58 27.43
CA LEU A 29 -5.32 -22.91 26.48
C LEU A 29 -5.76 -23.86 25.34
N ALA A 30 -4.85 -24.69 24.85
CA ALA A 30 -5.17 -25.68 23.83
C ALA A 30 -6.19 -26.72 24.34
N SER A 31 -6.06 -27.19 25.59
CA SER A 31 -7.03 -28.12 26.19
C SER A 31 -8.40 -27.48 26.43
N ALA A 32 -8.45 -26.16 26.65
CA ALA A 32 -9.69 -25.39 26.73
C ALA A 32 -10.33 -25.10 25.35
N GLY A 33 -9.72 -25.55 24.25
CA GLY A 33 -10.28 -25.45 22.90
C GLY A 33 -9.90 -24.17 22.14
N TRP A 34 -8.95 -23.37 22.63
CA TRP A 34 -8.42 -22.24 21.88
C TRP A 34 -7.60 -22.69 20.67
N SER A 35 -7.68 -21.95 19.56
CA SER A 35 -6.91 -22.29 18.37
C SER A 35 -5.41 -22.05 18.59
N PRO A 36 -4.51 -22.86 17.98
CA PRO A 36 -3.07 -22.65 18.10
C PRO A 36 -2.60 -21.23 17.69
N GLU A 37 -3.31 -20.62 16.74
CA GLU A 37 -3.09 -19.24 16.32
C GLU A 37 -3.41 -18.24 17.44
N GLN A 38 -4.57 -18.37 18.08
CA GLN A 38 -4.99 -17.50 19.18
C GLN A 38 -4.03 -17.59 20.38
N VAL A 39 -3.61 -18.82 20.71
CA VAL A 39 -2.67 -19.08 21.80
C VAL A 39 -1.31 -18.44 21.52
N ARG A 40 -0.79 -18.63 20.31
CA ARG A 40 0.48 -18.05 19.88
C ARG A 40 0.43 -16.53 19.87
N ASP A 41 -0.63 -15.92 19.34
CA ASP A 41 -0.80 -14.48 19.31
C ASP A 41 -0.86 -13.89 20.72
N ALA A 42 -1.61 -14.50 21.64
CA ALA A 42 -1.72 -14.04 23.02
C ALA A 42 -0.39 -14.15 23.80
N LEU A 43 0.37 -15.24 23.63
CA LEU A 43 1.69 -15.40 24.24
C LEU A 43 2.73 -14.45 23.63
N SER A 44 2.66 -14.23 22.32
CA SER A 44 3.57 -13.32 21.61
C SER A 44 3.43 -11.86 22.05
N ALA A 45 2.28 -11.51 22.64
CA ALA A 45 1.99 -10.18 23.15
C ALA A 45 2.83 -9.79 24.38
N TYR A 46 3.58 -10.72 24.99
CA TYR A 46 4.50 -10.44 26.09
C TYR A 46 5.95 -10.70 25.68
N ALA A 47 6.88 -9.86 26.16
CA ALA A 47 8.31 -9.99 25.90
C ALA A 47 8.93 -11.10 26.78
N GLU A 48 9.95 -11.78 26.25
CA GLU A 48 10.77 -12.75 26.99
C GLU A 48 11.95 -12.00 27.61
N VAL A 49 11.65 -11.28 28.68
CA VAL A 49 12.63 -10.51 29.46
C VAL A 49 12.57 -10.96 30.90
N ASP A 50 13.72 -11.04 31.55
CA ASP A 50 13.82 -11.35 32.97
C ASP A 50 13.32 -10.13 33.77
N PHE A 51 12.02 -10.11 34.00
CA PHE A 51 11.33 -9.07 34.77
C PHE A 51 10.27 -9.73 35.67
N PRO A 52 10.07 -9.26 36.91
CA PRO A 52 9.15 -9.91 37.86
C PRO A 52 7.69 -9.97 37.42
N VAL A 53 7.29 -9.16 36.44
CA VAL A 53 5.95 -9.18 35.85
C VAL A 53 6.03 -9.30 34.33
N PRO A 54 5.05 -9.92 33.66
CA PRO A 54 5.07 -10.05 32.21
C PRO A 54 5.02 -8.69 31.54
N VAL A 55 6.03 -8.38 30.71
CA VAL A 55 6.13 -7.10 30.02
C VAL A 55 5.37 -7.16 28.70
N PRO A 56 4.28 -6.40 28.51
CA PRO A 56 3.54 -6.40 27.24
C PRO A 56 4.39 -5.78 26.13
N LYS A 57 4.40 -6.40 24.95
CA LYS A 57 4.97 -5.83 23.73
C LYS A 57 4.04 -4.73 23.20
N PRO A 58 4.58 -3.66 22.60
CA PRO A 58 3.78 -2.66 21.91
C PRO A 58 2.93 -3.31 20.83
N ARG A 59 1.62 -3.04 20.81
CA ARG A 59 0.73 -3.51 19.75
C ARG A 59 0.49 -2.42 18.71
N PRO A 60 0.41 -2.77 17.41
CA PRO A 60 -0.05 -1.83 16.40
C PRO A 60 -1.50 -1.47 16.70
N TYR A 61 -1.73 -0.23 17.12
CA TYR A 61 -3.07 0.30 17.32
C TYR A 61 -3.58 0.86 15.98
N LEU A 62 -4.80 0.48 15.59
CA LEU A 62 -5.49 1.08 14.45
C LEU A 62 -5.94 2.49 14.82
N SER A 63 -5.08 3.48 14.61
CA SER A 63 -5.46 4.89 14.75
C SER A 63 -6.30 5.33 13.56
N ALA A 64 -7.52 5.80 13.80
CA ALA A 64 -8.34 6.40 12.74
C ALA A 64 -7.62 7.57 12.04
N ARG A 65 -6.83 8.36 12.78
CA ARG A 65 -5.98 9.43 12.22
C ARG A 65 -4.93 8.87 11.26
N GLU A 66 -4.30 7.76 11.62
CA GLU A 66 -3.28 7.11 10.78
C GLU A 66 -3.90 6.51 9.52
N ALA A 67 -5.04 5.83 9.66
CA ALA A 67 -5.78 5.31 8.52
C ALA A 67 -6.17 6.44 7.55
N PHE A 68 -6.66 7.57 8.07
CA PHE A 68 -6.97 8.76 7.26
C PHE A 68 -5.73 9.27 6.51
N LEU A 69 -4.58 9.42 7.19
CA LEU A 69 -3.35 9.90 6.55
C LEU A 69 -2.88 8.95 5.44
N TYR A 70 -2.93 7.64 5.64
CA TYR A 70 -2.60 6.69 4.57
C TYR A 70 -3.61 6.73 3.42
N LEU A 71 -4.91 6.86 3.70
CA LEU A 71 -5.90 7.03 2.64
C LEU A 71 -5.62 8.29 1.80
N VAL A 72 -5.30 9.42 2.43
CA VAL A 72 -4.91 10.65 1.73
C VAL A 72 -3.63 10.44 0.92
N LEU A 73 -2.62 9.77 1.49
CA LEU A 73 -1.37 9.45 0.80
C LEU A 73 -1.64 8.67 -0.50
N PHE A 74 -2.35 7.54 -0.41
CA PHE A 74 -2.61 6.69 -1.57
C PHE A 74 -3.57 7.33 -2.57
N ALA A 75 -4.61 8.05 -2.10
CA ALA A 75 -5.52 8.77 -2.98
C ALA A 75 -4.78 9.84 -3.81
N THR A 76 -3.91 10.62 -3.18
CA THR A 76 -3.13 11.67 -3.87
C THR A 76 -2.04 11.08 -4.77
N LEU A 77 -1.45 9.95 -4.40
CA LEU A 77 -0.59 9.16 -5.30
C LEU A 77 -1.34 8.74 -6.57
N TYR A 78 -2.53 8.15 -6.42
CA TYR A 78 -3.32 7.67 -7.57
C TYR A 78 -3.79 8.81 -8.46
N LEU A 79 -4.25 9.92 -7.87
CA LEU A 79 -4.60 11.12 -8.63
C LEU A 79 -3.39 11.66 -9.41
N THR A 80 -2.22 11.70 -8.76
CA THR A 80 -0.98 12.14 -9.42
C THR A 80 -0.63 11.21 -10.58
N ALA A 81 -0.61 9.89 -10.36
CA ALA A 81 -0.28 8.91 -11.39
C ALA A 81 -1.26 8.98 -12.58
N TRP A 82 -2.55 9.06 -12.30
CA TRP A 82 -3.60 9.17 -13.31
C TRP A 82 -3.45 10.43 -14.16
N HIS A 83 -3.34 11.60 -13.52
CA HIS A 83 -3.25 12.86 -14.24
C HIS A 83 -1.90 13.06 -14.94
N LEU A 84 -0.82 12.49 -14.40
CA LEU A 84 0.46 12.45 -15.09
C LEU A 84 0.36 11.59 -16.36
N GLY A 85 -0.22 10.40 -16.27
CA GLY A 85 -0.45 9.53 -17.43
C GLY A 85 -1.34 10.19 -18.48
N SER A 86 -2.46 10.77 -18.06
CA SER A 86 -3.38 11.51 -18.95
C SER A 86 -2.69 12.69 -19.65
N LEU A 87 -1.91 13.49 -18.91
CA LEU A 87 -1.18 14.61 -19.48
C LEU A 87 -0.14 14.14 -20.49
N LEU A 88 0.63 13.10 -20.17
CA LEU A 88 1.61 12.53 -21.09
C LEU A 88 0.95 11.95 -22.34
N PHE A 89 -0.21 11.32 -22.22
CA PHE A 89 -0.98 10.83 -23.37
C PHE A 89 -1.41 11.97 -24.29
N ASP A 90 -1.91 13.07 -23.72
CA ASP A 90 -2.28 14.27 -24.48
C ASP A 90 -1.07 14.90 -25.19
N LEU A 91 0.08 14.95 -24.53
CA LEU A 91 1.33 15.44 -25.14
C LEU A 91 1.80 14.52 -26.27
N VAL A 92 1.71 13.20 -26.11
CA VAL A 92 2.04 12.22 -27.16
C VAL A 92 1.11 12.39 -28.36
N ASN A 93 -0.20 12.52 -28.14
CA ASN A 93 -1.16 12.77 -29.22
C ASN A 93 -0.85 14.07 -29.98
N ARG A 94 -0.40 15.11 -29.27
CA ARG A 94 -0.05 16.39 -29.87
C ARG A 94 1.27 16.37 -30.64
N ALA A 95 2.24 15.58 -30.18
CA ALA A 95 3.53 15.40 -30.86
C ALA A 95 3.44 14.49 -32.10
N PHE A 96 2.54 13.51 -32.07
CA PHE A 96 2.29 12.55 -33.15
C PHE A 96 0.80 12.58 -33.54
N PRO A 97 0.35 13.63 -34.25
CA PRO A 97 -1.04 13.76 -34.66
C PRO A 97 -1.40 12.69 -35.69
N ASP A 98 -2.61 12.16 -35.59
CA ASP A 98 -3.16 11.19 -36.55
C ASP A 98 -4.10 11.91 -37.51
N PRO A 99 -3.89 11.82 -38.84
CA PRO A 99 -4.77 12.45 -39.84
C PRO A 99 -6.23 11.97 -39.76
N ALA A 100 -6.49 10.81 -39.15
CA ALA A 100 -7.83 10.29 -38.93
C ALA A 100 -8.53 10.90 -37.70
N ASP A 101 -7.83 11.69 -36.87
CA ASP A 101 -8.40 12.28 -35.66
C ASP A 101 -9.44 13.37 -36.01
N PRO A 102 -10.69 13.26 -35.51
CA PRO A 102 -11.70 14.30 -35.69
C PRO A 102 -11.30 15.65 -35.09
N ALA A 103 -11.72 16.76 -35.71
CA ALA A 103 -11.39 18.12 -35.28
C ALA A 103 -11.79 18.44 -33.81
N TYR A 104 -12.81 17.78 -33.26
CA TYR A 104 -13.20 17.96 -31.85
C TYR A 104 -12.18 17.38 -30.86
N MET A 105 -11.36 16.40 -31.26
CA MET A 105 -10.34 15.82 -30.38
C MET A 105 -9.29 16.85 -29.95
N TRP A 106 -9.03 17.86 -30.77
CA TRP A 106 -8.12 18.94 -30.43
C TRP A 106 -8.62 19.81 -29.26
N SER A 107 -9.91 20.15 -29.27
CA SER A 107 -10.52 20.95 -28.20
C SER A 107 -10.69 20.14 -26.91
N ALA A 108 -10.98 18.83 -27.03
CA ALA A 108 -11.02 17.89 -25.91
C ALA A 108 -9.63 17.73 -25.26
N GLY A 109 -8.57 17.58 -26.05
CA GLY A 109 -7.18 17.49 -25.55
C GLY A 109 -6.76 18.74 -24.78
N ALA A 110 -7.11 19.95 -25.27
CA ALA A 110 -6.81 21.19 -24.56
C ALA A 110 -7.51 21.28 -23.19
N ARG A 111 -8.74 20.78 -23.08
CA ARG A 111 -9.49 20.72 -21.82
C ARG A 111 -8.89 19.69 -20.86
N SER A 112 -8.56 18.50 -21.36
CA SER A 112 -7.94 17.41 -20.61
C SER A 112 -6.59 17.84 -20.02
N MET A 113 -5.72 18.48 -20.81
CA MET A 113 -4.43 18.99 -20.34
C MET A 113 -4.60 20.00 -19.19
N ARG A 114 -5.53 20.96 -19.31
CA ARG A 114 -5.80 21.95 -18.24
C ARG A 114 -6.27 21.28 -16.95
N TRP A 115 -7.16 20.29 -17.07
CA TRP A 115 -7.64 19.53 -15.92
C TRP A 115 -6.51 18.74 -15.27
N SER A 116 -5.70 18.04 -16.06
CA SER A 116 -4.58 17.25 -15.56
C SER A 116 -3.51 18.12 -14.89
N VAL A 117 -3.17 19.27 -15.46
CA VAL A 117 -2.26 20.24 -14.84
C VAL A 117 -2.83 20.77 -13.52
N ALA A 118 -4.10 21.17 -13.49
CA ALA A 118 -4.73 21.66 -12.26
C ALA A 118 -4.71 20.59 -11.15
N SER A 119 -5.05 19.34 -11.49
CA SER A 119 -4.99 18.23 -10.56
C SER A 119 -3.57 17.96 -10.06
N LEU A 120 -2.56 17.98 -10.93
CA LEU A 120 -1.17 17.75 -10.53
C LEU A 120 -0.64 18.85 -9.61
N VAL A 121 -0.96 20.11 -9.90
CA VAL A 121 -0.56 21.26 -9.07
C VAL A 121 -1.08 21.15 -7.63
N ILE A 122 -2.20 20.46 -7.41
CA ILE A 122 -2.78 20.27 -6.07
C ILE A 122 -2.40 18.90 -5.47
N ALA A 123 -2.65 17.81 -6.20
CA ALA A 123 -2.49 16.45 -5.69
C ALA A 123 -1.03 16.11 -5.39
N PHE A 124 -0.08 16.54 -6.25
CA PHE A 124 1.33 16.19 -6.07
C PHE A 124 1.94 16.84 -4.81
N PRO A 125 1.77 18.15 -4.53
CA PRO A 125 2.24 18.73 -3.28
C PRO A 125 1.62 18.09 -2.03
N VAL A 126 0.33 17.74 -2.07
CA VAL A 126 -0.33 17.05 -0.94
C VAL A 126 0.27 15.67 -0.73
N PHE A 127 0.47 14.89 -1.79
CA PHE A 127 1.14 13.59 -1.74
C PHE A 127 2.51 13.71 -1.07
N VAL A 128 3.35 14.62 -1.57
CA VAL A 128 4.72 14.82 -1.05
C VAL A 128 4.70 15.28 0.41
N PHE A 129 3.78 16.17 0.78
CA PHE A 129 3.64 16.65 2.15
C PHE A 129 3.27 15.51 3.12
N VAL A 130 2.24 14.72 2.79
CA VAL A 130 1.78 13.60 3.62
C VAL A 130 2.84 12.50 3.68
N ALA A 131 3.50 12.19 2.56
CA ALA A 131 4.59 11.21 2.51
C ALA A 131 5.75 11.60 3.45
N ARG A 132 6.15 12.87 3.43
CA ARG A 132 7.19 13.40 4.33
C ARG A 132 6.75 13.36 5.79
N HIS A 133 5.50 13.75 6.07
CA HIS A 133 4.95 13.73 7.42
C HIS A 133 4.95 12.31 8.00
N LEU A 134 4.43 11.32 7.24
CA LEU A 134 4.42 9.92 7.65
C LEU A 134 5.84 9.36 7.82
N SER A 135 6.75 9.64 6.89
CA SER A 135 8.15 9.20 6.98
C SER A 135 8.83 9.72 8.26
N HIS A 136 8.56 10.97 8.64
CA HIS A 136 9.08 11.54 9.87
C HIS A 136 8.45 10.90 11.13
N GLU A 137 7.15 10.58 11.11
CA GLU A 137 6.51 9.86 12.22
C GLU A 137 7.07 8.43 12.38
N LEU A 138 7.35 7.75 11.28
CA LEU A 138 7.94 6.39 11.24
C LEU A 138 9.36 6.34 11.79
N GLN A 139 10.16 7.39 11.60
CA GLN A 139 11.51 7.50 12.19
C GLN A 139 11.46 7.70 13.71
N ARG A 140 10.43 8.39 14.22
CA ARG A 140 10.27 8.66 15.65
C ARG A 140 9.69 7.48 16.43
N ASN A 141 8.84 6.67 15.80
CA ASN A 141 8.21 5.52 16.44
C ASN A 141 8.26 4.28 15.52
N PRO A 142 9.31 3.46 15.59
CA PRO A 142 9.45 2.27 14.75
C PRO A 142 8.32 1.25 14.94
N VAL A 143 7.64 1.25 16.10
CA VAL A 143 6.45 0.41 16.35
C VAL A 143 5.29 0.71 15.37
N LYS A 144 5.18 1.94 14.85
CA LYS A 144 4.18 2.29 13.83
C LYS A 144 4.44 1.66 12.46
N ARG A 145 5.62 1.05 12.24
CA ARG A 145 5.91 0.29 11.00
C ARG A 145 5.00 -0.93 10.86
N LEU A 146 4.42 -1.43 11.96
CA LEU A 146 3.52 -2.59 11.98
C LEU A 146 2.05 -2.23 11.64
N SER A 147 1.80 -1.06 11.05
CA SER A 147 0.45 -0.61 10.73
C SER A 147 -0.24 -1.52 9.72
N ALA A 148 -1.30 -2.21 10.16
CA ALA A 148 -2.09 -3.09 9.31
C ALA A 148 -2.68 -2.35 8.09
N VAL A 149 -3.01 -1.06 8.25
CA VAL A 149 -3.58 -0.23 7.18
C VAL A 149 -2.56 0.04 6.09
N ARG A 150 -1.33 0.42 6.47
CA ARG A 150 -0.24 0.62 5.50
C ARG A 150 -0.01 -0.65 4.70
N ARG A 151 0.17 -1.77 5.39
CA ARG A 151 0.43 -3.07 4.74
C ARG A 151 -0.67 -3.43 3.76
N TRP A 152 -1.94 -3.33 4.17
CA TRP A 152 -3.08 -3.63 3.31
C TRP A 152 -3.16 -2.72 2.09
N LEU A 153 -2.98 -1.40 2.25
CA LEU A 153 -2.99 -0.43 1.14
C LEU A 153 -1.79 -0.61 0.20
N THR A 154 -0.62 -0.98 0.72
CA THR A 154 0.56 -1.33 -0.07
C THR A 154 0.29 -2.56 -0.93
N TYR A 155 -0.25 -3.64 -0.36
CA TYR A 155 -0.64 -4.82 -1.15
C TYR A 155 -1.71 -4.50 -2.21
N LEU A 156 -2.70 -3.67 -1.86
CA LEU A 156 -3.70 -3.20 -2.82
C LEU A 156 -3.06 -2.40 -3.97
N THR A 157 -2.10 -1.53 -3.66
CA THR A 157 -1.36 -0.73 -4.65
C THR A 157 -0.55 -1.63 -5.58
N LEU A 158 0.16 -2.62 -5.02
CA LEU A 158 0.93 -3.59 -5.78
C LEU A 158 0.03 -4.43 -6.70
N PHE A 159 -1.12 -4.86 -6.20
CA PHE A 159 -2.12 -5.57 -7.00
C PHE A 159 -2.61 -4.72 -8.17
N LEU A 160 -3.05 -3.48 -7.91
CA LEU A 160 -3.51 -2.57 -8.96
C LEU A 160 -2.42 -2.28 -10.00
N ALA A 161 -1.19 -2.00 -9.56
CA ALA A 161 -0.08 -1.75 -10.45
C ALA A 161 0.26 -2.98 -11.30
N ALA A 162 0.23 -4.19 -10.73
CA ALA A 162 0.42 -5.43 -11.48
C ALA A 162 -0.70 -5.65 -12.51
N THR A 163 -1.97 -5.42 -12.14
CA THR A 163 -3.10 -5.51 -13.08
C THR A 163 -2.94 -4.53 -14.25
N VAL A 164 -2.53 -3.28 -13.96
CA VAL A 164 -2.27 -2.28 -15.01
C VAL A 164 -1.15 -2.72 -15.94
N LEU A 165 -0.02 -3.20 -15.41
CA LEU A 165 1.11 -3.69 -16.22
C LEU A 165 0.72 -4.90 -17.09
N ILE A 166 -0.04 -5.84 -16.54
CA ILE A 166 -0.53 -7.01 -17.29
C ILE A 166 -1.46 -6.55 -18.42
N GLY A 167 -2.41 -5.66 -18.13
CA GLY A 167 -3.33 -5.12 -19.13
C GLY A 167 -2.61 -4.33 -20.24
N ASP A 168 -1.59 -3.56 -19.87
CA ASP A 168 -0.74 -2.80 -20.80
C ASP A 168 0.04 -3.73 -21.73
N LEU A 169 0.64 -4.80 -21.20
CA LEU A 169 1.32 -5.84 -21.99
C LEU A 169 0.38 -6.62 -22.90
N ILE A 170 -0.81 -6.98 -22.43
CA ILE A 170 -1.84 -7.63 -23.27
C ILE A 170 -2.19 -6.73 -24.44
N THR A 171 -2.42 -5.43 -24.16
CA THR A 171 -2.77 -4.45 -25.18
C THR A 171 -1.64 -4.27 -26.19
N LEU A 172 -0.39 -4.24 -25.73
CA LEU A 172 0.80 -4.19 -26.58
C LEU A 172 0.87 -5.39 -27.53
N VAL A 173 0.73 -6.60 -27.00
CA VAL A 173 0.78 -7.83 -27.80
C VAL A 173 -0.39 -7.90 -28.79
N TYR A 174 -1.59 -7.54 -28.37
CA TYR A 174 -2.77 -7.50 -29.24
C TYR A 174 -2.55 -6.61 -30.47
N ASN A 175 -2.09 -5.38 -30.27
CA ASN A 175 -1.84 -4.43 -31.37
C ASN A 175 -0.61 -4.84 -32.23
N LEU A 176 0.41 -5.43 -31.61
CA LEU A 176 1.56 -6.00 -32.33
C LEU A 176 1.11 -7.13 -33.29
N LEU A 177 0.27 -8.05 -32.83
CA LEU A 177 -0.25 -9.15 -33.64
C LEU A 177 -1.19 -8.67 -34.75
N GLY A 178 -1.93 -7.58 -34.52
CA GLY A 178 -2.76 -6.92 -35.53
C GLY A 178 -1.97 -6.16 -36.60
N GLY A 179 -0.67 -5.92 -36.40
CA GLY A 179 0.16 -5.12 -37.30
C GLY A 179 -0.09 -3.60 -37.20
N GLU A 180 -0.79 -3.14 -36.16
CA GLU A 180 -1.26 -1.75 -35.99
C GLU A 180 -0.37 -0.93 -35.03
N LEU A 181 0.92 -1.26 -34.96
CA LEU A 181 1.87 -0.58 -34.07
C LEU A 181 2.21 0.84 -34.55
N SER A 182 1.51 1.83 -34.01
CA SER A 182 1.88 3.23 -34.17
C SER A 182 2.92 3.69 -33.15
N VAL A 183 3.76 4.67 -33.51
CA VAL A 183 4.70 5.33 -32.58
C VAL A 183 3.95 5.92 -31.37
N ARG A 184 2.78 6.52 -31.63
CA ARG A 184 1.86 7.06 -30.60
C ARG A 184 1.46 5.99 -29.58
N PHE A 185 1.11 4.80 -30.06
CA PHE A 185 0.74 3.68 -29.20
C PHE A 185 1.90 3.20 -28.35
N LEU A 186 3.07 2.97 -28.96
CA LEU A 186 4.28 2.54 -28.24
C LEU A 186 4.67 3.51 -27.12
N LEU A 187 4.61 4.82 -27.38
CA LEU A 187 4.89 5.84 -26.36
C LEU A 187 3.89 5.81 -25.21
N LYS A 188 2.60 5.57 -25.48
CA LYS A 188 1.58 5.46 -24.42
C LYS A 188 1.79 4.23 -23.55
N VAL A 189 2.08 3.08 -24.15
CA VAL A 189 2.45 1.86 -23.43
C VAL A 189 3.68 2.12 -22.56
N LEU A 190 4.71 2.76 -23.10
CA LEU A 190 5.91 3.09 -22.33
C LEU A 190 5.61 4.01 -21.13
N VAL A 191 4.73 5.00 -21.30
CA VAL A 191 4.27 5.87 -20.21
C VAL A 191 3.61 5.06 -19.09
N VAL A 192 2.70 4.14 -19.43
CA VAL A 192 2.02 3.27 -18.45
C VAL A 192 3.03 2.38 -17.75
N ALA A 193 3.92 1.72 -18.51
CA ALA A 193 4.97 0.87 -17.98
C ALA A 193 5.90 1.61 -17.01
N ILE A 194 6.31 2.84 -17.32
CA ILE A 194 7.17 3.66 -16.45
C ILE A 194 6.43 4.04 -15.17
N ILE A 195 5.19 4.53 -15.26
CA ILE A 195 4.42 4.98 -14.09
C ILE A 195 4.11 3.79 -13.17
N ALA A 196 3.47 2.75 -13.72
CA ALA A 196 3.08 1.58 -12.94
C ALA A 196 4.31 0.81 -12.43
N GLY A 197 5.37 0.69 -13.25
CA GLY A 197 6.63 0.06 -12.86
C GLY A 197 7.35 0.80 -11.74
N THR A 198 7.36 2.15 -11.76
CA THR A 198 7.96 2.96 -10.69
C THR A 198 7.19 2.80 -9.38
N VAL A 199 5.86 2.88 -9.42
CA VAL A 199 5.00 2.67 -8.24
C VAL A 199 5.20 1.26 -7.70
N PHE A 200 5.10 0.25 -8.56
CA PHE A 200 5.27 -1.15 -8.17
C PHE A 200 6.64 -1.41 -7.54
N GLY A 201 7.72 -0.97 -8.21
CA GLY A 201 9.09 -1.19 -7.74
C GLY A 201 9.36 -0.51 -6.40
N TRP A 202 8.89 0.72 -6.21
CA TRP A 202 9.05 1.45 -4.95
C TRP A 202 8.35 0.75 -3.79
N TYR A 203 7.08 0.39 -3.96
CA TYR A 203 6.30 -0.29 -2.91
C TYR A 203 6.73 -1.74 -2.67
N LEU A 204 7.28 -2.43 -3.67
CA LEU A 204 7.83 -3.77 -3.51
C LEU A 204 9.12 -3.74 -2.68
N VAL A 205 9.99 -2.75 -2.92
CA VAL A 205 11.20 -2.55 -2.11
C VAL A 205 10.84 -2.18 -0.68
N ASP A 206 9.83 -1.32 -0.51
CA ASP A 206 9.31 -0.95 0.80
C ASP A 206 8.78 -2.17 1.57
N LEU A 207 7.94 -3.00 0.92
CA LEU A 207 7.41 -4.23 1.50
C LEU A 207 8.52 -5.21 1.91
N ARG A 208 9.51 -5.43 1.03
CA ARG A 208 10.65 -6.31 1.32
C ARG A 208 11.54 -5.81 2.45
N ARG A 209 11.57 -4.49 2.71
CA ARG A 209 12.29 -3.93 3.86
C ARG A 209 11.53 -4.22 5.15
N GLU A 210 10.21 -4.08 5.14
CA GLU A 210 9.37 -4.44 6.29
C GLU A 210 9.49 -5.93 6.66
N GLU A 211 9.46 -6.83 5.67
CA GLU A 211 9.59 -8.28 5.91
C GLU A 211 10.94 -8.70 6.51
N LYS A 212 12.02 -7.95 6.26
CA LYS A 212 13.35 -8.22 6.83
C LYS A 212 13.53 -7.71 8.25
N GLU A 213 12.72 -6.73 8.65
CA GLU A 213 12.81 -6.08 9.97
C GLU A 213 11.79 -6.63 10.98
N ALA A 214 10.82 -7.42 10.51
CA ALA A 214 9.80 -8.11 11.32
C ALA A 214 10.30 -9.48 11.82
#